data_AF-A0A6N0X008-F1
#
_entry.id   AF-A0A6N0X008-F1
#
_cell.length_a   1.000
_cell.length_b   1.000
_cell.length_c   1.000
_cell.angle_alpha   90.00
_cell.angle_beta   90.00
_cell.angle_gamma   90.00
#
_symmetry.space_group_name_H-M   'P 1'
#
loop_
_entity.id
_entity.type
_entity.pdbx_description
1 polymer ?
#
loop_
_entity_poly.entity_id
_entity_poly.type
_entity_poly.pdbx_seq_one_letter_code
_entity_poly.pdbx_strand_id
1 'polypeptide(L)'
;MRLHRQGKIAALLTVEGGDFLAGDASYLDTAFADGVRAITLVHYHPNELGDNQMAPPRSRLTAFGREVVRGMDRLGMVMARATLPGPLGSSLPSPASTKAGSP
;
A
#
# COMPACT_ATOMS: atom_id res chain seq x y z
N MET A 1 11.91 12.74 -18.48
CA MET A 1 11.60 13.15 -19.88
C MET A 1 12.59 12.70 -20.96
N ARG A 2 13.86 12.35 -20.66
CA ARG A 2 14.85 11.94 -21.70
C ARG A 2 14.40 10.76 -22.58
N LEU A 3 13.98 9.64 -21.98
CA LEU A 3 13.60 8.42 -22.72
C LEU A 3 12.37 8.66 -23.61
N HIS A 4 11.34 9.32 -23.06
CA HIS A 4 10.14 9.69 -23.81
C HIS A 4 10.46 10.56 -25.05
N ARG A 5 11.33 11.58 -24.90
CA ARG A 5 11.79 12.41 -26.03
C ARG A 5 12.57 11.65 -27.10
N GLN A 6 13.13 10.49 -26.77
CA GLN A 6 13.84 9.62 -27.70
C GLN A 6 12.92 8.54 -28.32
N GLY A 7 11.61 8.62 -28.09
CA GLY A 7 10.65 7.59 -28.55
C GLY A 7 10.82 6.25 -27.83
N LYS A 8 11.48 6.21 -26.67
CA LYS A 8 11.70 4.98 -25.90
C LYS A 8 10.66 4.82 -24.81
N ILE A 9 10.31 3.56 -24.53
CA ILE A 9 9.50 3.18 -23.37
C ILE A 9 10.33 3.41 -22.10
N ALA A 10 9.68 3.98 -21.08
CA ALA A 10 10.24 4.13 -19.75
C ALA A 10 9.37 3.37 -18.74
N ALA A 11 10.01 2.67 -17.82
CA ALA A 11 9.36 1.97 -16.72
C ALA A 11 9.99 2.41 -15.39
N LEU A 12 9.20 2.34 -14.32
CA LEU A 12 9.66 2.56 -12.95
C LEU A 12 9.47 1.27 -12.18
N LEU A 13 10.52 0.79 -11.50
CA LEU A 13 10.41 -0.36 -10.63
C LEU A 13 9.81 0.05 -9.28
N THR A 14 8.72 -0.62 -8.90
CA THR A 14 7.97 -0.35 -7.67
C THR A 14 7.68 -1.66 -6.93
N VAL A 15 7.58 -1.59 -5.61
CA VAL A 15 7.23 -2.75 -4.76
C VAL A 15 5.91 -2.50 -4.05
N GLU A 16 5.06 -3.52 -4.02
CA GLU A 16 3.77 -3.49 -3.33
C GLU A 16 3.85 -4.32 -2.04
N GLY A 17 3.70 -3.65 -0.89
CA GLY A 17 3.90 -4.25 0.43
C GLY A 17 5.35 -4.14 0.89
N GLY A 18 5.56 -3.69 2.13
CA GLY A 18 6.89 -3.54 2.72
C GLY A 18 7.36 -4.76 3.51
N ASP A 19 6.73 -5.92 3.37
CA ASP A 19 7.02 -7.15 4.11
C ASP A 19 8.45 -7.67 3.88
N PHE A 20 9.05 -7.37 2.73
CA PHE A 20 10.44 -7.72 2.44
C PHE A 20 11.46 -7.02 3.35
N LEU A 21 11.04 -5.95 4.05
CA LEU A 21 11.91 -5.23 4.98
C LEU A 21 12.17 -6.04 6.25
N ALA A 22 11.31 -7.00 6.62
CA ALA A 22 11.56 -7.96 7.70
C ALA A 22 12.17 -7.35 8.99
N GLY A 23 11.69 -6.18 9.41
CA GLY A 23 12.14 -5.47 10.61
C GLY A 23 13.44 -4.68 10.48
N ASP A 24 14.06 -4.69 9.30
CA ASP A 24 15.35 -4.04 9.02
C ASP A 24 15.21 -2.98 7.91
N ALA A 25 15.37 -1.71 8.30
CA ALA A 25 15.29 -0.58 7.37
C ALA A 25 16.45 -0.52 6.37
N SER A 26 17.57 -1.24 6.60
CA SER A 26 18.71 -1.26 5.68
C SER A 26 18.38 -1.94 4.33
N TYR A 27 17.35 -2.78 4.29
CA TYR A 27 16.85 -3.33 3.02
C TYR A 27 16.24 -2.26 2.10
N LEU A 28 15.90 -1.06 2.60
CA LEU A 28 15.55 0.07 1.75
C LEU A 28 16.72 0.52 0.88
N ASP A 29 17.92 0.61 1.46
CA ASP A 29 19.11 1.06 0.73
C ASP A 29 19.47 0.03 -0.35
N THR A 30 19.31 -1.26 -0.06
CA THR A 30 19.48 -2.36 -1.03
C THR A 30 18.45 -2.26 -2.16
N ALA A 31 17.15 -2.16 -1.83
CA ALA A 31 16.08 -2.05 -2.84
C ALA A 31 16.26 -0.80 -3.73
N PHE A 32 16.72 0.32 -3.15
CA PHE A 32 17.01 1.53 -3.89
C PHE A 32 18.19 1.35 -4.84
N ALA A 33 19.26 0.70 -4.39
CA ALA A 33 20.41 0.37 -5.23
C ALA A 33 20.01 -0.54 -6.41
N ASP A 34 19.08 -1.47 -6.18
CA ASP A 34 18.53 -2.38 -7.21
C ASP A 34 17.56 -1.69 -8.18
N GLY A 35 17.22 -0.42 -7.95
CA GLY A 35 16.44 0.40 -8.87
C GLY A 35 14.98 0.63 -8.47
N VAL A 36 14.55 0.16 -7.30
CA VAL A 36 13.20 0.45 -6.78
C VAL A 36 13.08 1.95 -6.49
N ARG A 37 11.98 2.57 -6.90
CA ARG A 37 11.73 4.01 -6.71
C ARG A 37 10.43 4.33 -6.00
N ALA A 38 9.56 3.35 -5.79
CA ALA A 38 8.38 3.51 -4.97
C ALA A 38 8.06 2.22 -4.19
N ILE A 39 7.56 2.39 -2.98
CA ILE A 39 7.06 1.28 -2.15
C ILE A 39 5.67 1.66 -1.63
N THR A 40 4.74 0.72 -1.75
CA THR A 40 3.47 0.75 -1.02
C THR A 40 3.69 0.13 0.36
N LEU A 41 3.58 0.91 1.44
CA LEU A 41 3.98 0.46 2.79
C LEU A 41 3.18 -0.78 3.25
N VAL A 42 1.86 -0.67 3.21
CA VAL A 42 0.94 -1.75 3.59
C VAL A 42 -0.03 -1.96 2.44
N HIS A 43 -0.19 -3.21 2.01
CA HIS A 43 -1.11 -3.59 0.94
C HIS A 43 -2.34 -4.33 1.51
N TYR A 44 -2.36 -5.66 1.41
CA TYR A 44 -3.55 -6.45 1.72
C TYR A 44 -3.71 -6.76 3.20
N HIS A 45 -2.66 -7.24 3.88
CA HIS A 45 -2.68 -7.51 5.31
C HIS A 45 -1.89 -6.44 6.08
N PRO A 46 -2.22 -6.17 7.35
CA PRO A 46 -1.33 -5.43 8.24
C PRO A 46 0.04 -6.09 8.29
N ASN A 47 1.09 -5.29 8.30
CA ASN A 47 2.45 -5.78 8.45
C ASN A 47 3.16 -4.96 9.53
N GLU A 48 4.44 -5.21 9.70
CA GLU A 48 5.28 -4.58 10.72
C GLU A 48 5.38 -3.05 10.58
N LEU A 49 5.03 -2.51 9.42
CA LEU A 49 5.01 -1.06 9.15
C LEU A 49 3.73 -0.40 9.63
N GLY A 50 2.64 -1.15 9.72
CA GLY A 50 1.36 -0.66 10.21
C GLY A 50 0.16 -1.42 9.68
N ASP A 51 -0.97 -0.80 9.93
CA ASP A 51 -2.26 -1.34 9.57
C ASP A 51 -2.60 -1.12 8.09
N ASN A 52 -3.43 -2.01 7.54
CA ASN A 52 -4.01 -1.81 6.22
C ASN A 52 -5.17 -0.81 6.26
N GLN A 53 -5.66 -0.43 5.09
CA GLN A 53 -6.77 0.51 4.93
C GLN A 53 -8.14 0.04 5.47
N MET A 54 -8.29 -1.25 5.77
CA MET A 54 -9.52 -1.82 6.35
C MET A 54 -9.52 -1.77 7.87
N ALA A 55 -8.40 -1.38 8.49
CA ALA A 55 -8.31 -1.23 9.92
C ALA A 55 -9.15 -0.03 10.43
N PRO A 56 -9.52 -0.03 11.72
CA PRO A 56 -10.34 1.04 12.30
C PRO A 56 -9.74 2.45 12.07
N PRO A 57 -10.55 3.53 12.09
CA PRO A 57 -10.14 4.90 11.72
C PRO A 57 -8.98 5.54 12.50
N ARG A 58 -8.43 4.85 13.50
CA ARG A 58 -7.27 5.28 14.30
C ARG A 58 -6.02 4.42 14.07
N SER A 59 -6.05 3.59 13.04
CA SER A 59 -4.93 2.78 12.59
C SER A 59 -3.74 3.64 12.19
N ARG A 60 -2.51 3.19 12.50
CA ARG A 60 -1.30 4.02 12.41
C ARG A 60 -0.11 3.24 11.91
N LEU A 61 0.86 3.96 11.35
CA LEU A 61 2.21 3.42 11.19
C LEU A 61 2.79 3.05 12.56
N THR A 62 3.52 1.93 12.61
CA THR A 62 4.31 1.54 13.78
C THR A 62 5.52 2.47 13.95
N ALA A 63 6.32 2.26 14.99
CA ALA A 63 7.61 2.94 15.12
C ALA A 63 8.53 2.62 13.94
N PHE A 64 8.58 1.35 13.54
CA PHE A 64 9.34 0.88 12.38
C PHE A 64 8.79 1.46 11.07
N GLY A 65 7.47 1.48 10.88
CA GLY A 65 6.86 2.13 9.71
C GLY A 65 7.23 3.60 9.56
N ARG A 66 7.37 4.33 10.67
CA ARG A 66 7.84 5.73 10.65
C ARG A 66 9.33 5.84 10.32
N GLU A 67 10.15 4.90 10.78
CA GLU A 67 11.57 4.83 10.42
C GLU A 67 11.73 4.60 8.92
N VAL A 68 10.97 3.65 8.36
CA VAL A 68 10.94 3.34 6.93
C VAL A 68 10.52 4.55 6.11
N VAL A 69 9.48 5.27 6.53
CA VAL A 69 9.06 6.54 5.90
C VAL A 69 10.20 7.56 5.85
N ARG A 70 10.96 7.71 6.96
CA ARG A 70 12.13 8.62 6.98
C ARG A 70 13.26 8.12 6.07
N GLY A 71 13.47 6.82 5.99
CA GLY A 71 14.43 6.21 5.06
C GLY A 71 14.07 6.47 3.60
N MET A 72 12.80 6.29 3.24
CA MET A 72 12.29 6.58 1.90
C MET A 72 12.41 8.06 1.54
N ASP A 73 12.11 8.97 2.46
CA ASP A 73 12.29 10.42 2.27
C ASP A 73 13.77 10.77 2.03
N ARG A 74 14.68 10.23 2.85
CA ARG A 74 16.15 10.39 2.69
C ARG A 74 16.64 9.93 1.32
N LEU A 75 16.10 8.83 0.81
CA LEU A 75 16.48 8.23 -0.48
C LEU A 75 15.78 8.90 -1.68
N GLY A 76 14.80 9.78 -1.46
CA GLY A 76 13.98 10.36 -2.51
C GLY A 76 13.05 9.34 -3.20
N MET A 77 12.58 8.34 -2.45
CA MET A 77 11.63 7.33 -2.93
C MET A 77 10.19 7.85 -2.80
N VAL A 78 9.35 7.46 -3.76
CA VAL A 78 7.91 7.74 -3.69
C VAL A 78 7.25 6.81 -2.69
N MET A 79 6.56 7.38 -1.71
CA MET A 79 5.75 6.64 -0.75
C MET A 79 4.31 6.54 -1.25
N ALA A 80 3.80 5.32 -1.35
CA ALA A 80 2.40 5.08 -1.72
C ALA A 80 1.64 4.44 -0.55
N ARG A 81 0.36 4.83 -0.43
CA ARG A 81 -0.61 4.11 0.40
C ARG A 81 -1.41 3.21 -0.53
N ALA A 82 -1.55 1.93 -0.20
CA ALA A 82 -2.47 1.08 -0.94
C ALA A 82 -3.88 1.67 -0.85
N THR A 83 -4.50 1.85 -1.99
CA THR A 83 -5.93 2.16 -2.08
C THR A 83 -6.56 0.94 -2.75
N LEU A 84 -7.48 0.28 -2.06
CA LEU A 84 -8.33 -0.74 -2.67
C LEU A 84 -9.04 -0.09 -3.86
N PRO A 85 -9.15 -0.76 -5.02
CA PRO A 85 -10.15 -0.36 -5.99
C PRO A 85 -11.53 -0.41 -5.31
N GLY A 86 -12.36 0.62 -5.53
CA GLY A 86 -13.73 0.66 -5.06
C GLY A 86 -14.54 -0.57 -5.51
N PRO A 87 -15.69 -0.77 -4.87
CA PRO A 87 -16.01 -1.97 -4.09
C PRO A 87 -16.01 -3.27 -4.92
N LEU A 88 -15.32 -4.30 -4.43
CA LEU A 88 -15.72 -5.69 -4.71
C LEU A 88 -16.93 -6.02 -3.84
N GLY A 89 -18.10 -5.50 -4.22
CA GLY A 89 -19.33 -5.59 -3.43
C GLY A 89 -20.54 -4.89 -4.04
N SER A 90 -20.73 -4.96 -5.36
CA SER A 90 -22.07 -4.81 -5.96
C SER A 90 -22.61 -6.21 -6.30
N SER A 91 -23.11 -6.92 -5.29
CA SER A 91 -24.03 -8.04 -5.51
C SER A 91 -25.45 -7.57 -5.18
N LEU A 92 -26.27 -7.55 -6.22
CA LEU A 92 -27.70 -7.22 -6.31
C LEU A 92 -28.61 -8.07 -5.36
N PRO A 93 -29.89 -7.70 -5.19
CA PRO A 93 -30.70 -7.97 -4.00
C PRO A 93 -31.47 -9.31 -4.05
N SER A 94 -32.05 -9.73 -2.93
CA SER A 94 -33.12 -10.75 -2.89
C SER A 94 -34.44 -10.16 -2.35
N PRO A 95 -35.60 -10.43 -2.99
CA PRO A 95 -36.90 -9.89 -2.59
C PRO A 95 -37.56 -10.73 -1.48
N ALA A 96 -38.22 -10.02 -0.56
CA ALA A 96 -39.29 -10.46 0.35
C ALA A 96 -39.11 -11.76 1.18
N SER A 97 -39.18 -11.61 2.51
CA SER A 97 -40.07 -12.46 3.30
C SER A 97 -40.68 -11.62 4.41
N THR A 98 -41.99 -11.41 4.27
CA THR A 98 -42.94 -11.02 5.30
C THR A 98 -42.68 -11.73 6.63
N LYS A 99 -42.68 -10.99 7.74
CA LYS A 99 -43.36 -11.45 8.95
C LYS A 99 -44.18 -10.31 9.54
N ALA A 100 -45.50 -10.48 9.37
CA ALA A 100 -46.50 -9.91 10.25
C ALA A 100 -46.19 -10.28 11.70
N GLY A 101 -46.49 -9.37 12.62
CA GLY A 101 -46.38 -9.63 14.06
C GLY A 101 -46.60 -8.38 14.89
N SER A 102 -47.86 -7.92 14.94
CA SER A 102 -48.39 -7.08 16.02
C SER A 102 -48.27 -7.82 17.37
N PRO A 103 -48.45 -7.12 18.50
CA PRO A 103 -49.78 -6.67 18.93
C PRO A 103 -50.00 -5.16 18.87
#